data_AF-A0A4P6YRW9-F1
#
_entry.id   AF-A0A4P6YRW9-F1
#
_cell.length_a   1.000
_cell.length_b   1.000
_cell.length_c   1.000
_cell.angle_alpha   90.00
_cell.angle_beta   90.00
_cell.angle_gamma   90.00
#
_symmetry.space_group_name_H-M   'P 1'
#
loop_
_entity.id
_entity.type
_entity.pdbx_description
1 polymer ?
#
loop_
_entity_poly.entity_id
_entity_poly.type
_entity_poly.pdbx_seq_one_letter_code
_entity_poly.pdbx_strand_id
1 'polypeptide(L)'
;MNELTTIPTFNVEFTQSNIAIENEEQFGDRVNAYADKYRDLVVTAESKDSDKKLKQEINKVAKSIDDQRKAIKTEYNKPLAEFEAKVNGWSKALKDVAKDIDNGVKVFEELEKEQRLESVKALITEMAPEYHVEADEIEIQPSWTNKSTTKKAILDGIAGEMIHLKLEQETRLANIEVVTKYAKRMGEEPEAWIGLVDTFDTVLIMQRIDDAVTAKEKRIEAEKAREIADIEAKKAALVETDNGMKVDVDTGEVIEEQQQVTFTLQGNKEQLDAVARAIIKAGATVLMSSDRKTVLVNKAG
;
A
#
# COMPACT_ATOMS: atom_id res chain seq x y z
N MET A 1 -13.12 14.30 42.29
CA MET A 1 -13.93 15.11 41.36
C MET A 1 -13.32 16.50 41.35
N ASN A 2 -13.10 17.09 40.16
CA ASN A 2 -12.65 18.48 40.08
C ASN A 2 -13.84 19.40 40.34
N GLU A 3 -13.68 20.38 41.23
CA GLU A 3 -14.70 21.39 41.49
C GLU A 3 -14.62 22.46 40.41
N LEU A 4 -15.71 22.65 39.66
CA LEU A 4 -15.86 23.77 38.73
C LEU A 4 -16.21 25.02 39.53
N THR A 5 -15.19 25.79 39.91
CA THR A 5 -15.41 27.10 40.51
C THR A 5 -15.71 28.11 39.40
N THR A 6 -16.79 28.88 39.54
CA THR A 6 -17.10 29.99 38.63
C THR A 6 -16.05 31.09 38.79
N ILE A 7 -15.33 31.40 37.71
CA ILE A 7 -14.41 32.53 37.69
C ILE A 7 -15.23 33.83 37.72
N PRO A 8 -14.87 34.84 38.53
CA PRO A 8 -15.54 36.13 38.52
C PRO A 8 -15.51 36.79 37.13
N THR A 9 -16.60 37.49 36.79
CA THR A 9 -16.74 38.22 35.52
C THR A 9 -15.60 39.23 35.34
N PHE A 10 -14.92 39.17 34.19
CA PHE A 10 -13.84 40.10 33.84
C PHE A 10 -14.43 41.45 33.40
N ASN A 11 -14.26 42.48 34.23
CA ASN A 11 -14.70 43.85 33.96
C ASN A 11 -13.50 44.77 33.79
N VAL A 12 -13.59 45.72 32.86
CA VAL A 12 -12.54 46.72 32.58
C VAL A 12 -13.16 48.11 32.70
N GLU A 13 -12.62 48.94 33.59
CA GLU A 13 -12.95 50.35 33.63
C GLU A 13 -12.09 51.10 32.60
N PHE A 14 -12.74 51.80 31.67
CA PHE A 14 -12.08 52.55 30.61
C PHE A 14 -12.56 54.01 30.61
N THR A 15 -11.61 54.94 30.65
CA THR A 15 -11.86 56.37 30.49
C THR A 15 -11.07 56.90 29.29
N GLN A 16 -11.74 57.66 28.43
CA GLN A 16 -11.10 58.27 27.27
C GLN A 16 -10.13 59.37 27.74
N SER A 17 -8.88 59.29 27.29
CA SER A 17 -7.86 60.30 27.57
C SER A 17 -8.02 61.50 26.61
N ASN A 18 -7.87 62.73 27.12
CA ASN A 18 -7.93 63.98 26.34
C ASN A 18 -6.52 64.51 26.06
N ILE A 19 -6.18 64.74 24.78
CA ILE A 19 -4.93 65.37 24.34
C ILE A 19 -5.27 66.67 23.64
N ALA A 20 -4.77 67.79 24.17
CA ALA A 20 -4.95 69.13 23.58
C ALA A 20 -3.62 69.88 23.55
N ILE A 21 -3.44 70.72 22.53
CA ILE A 21 -2.29 71.64 22.46
C ILE A 21 -2.66 72.90 23.25
N GLU A 22 -1.86 73.26 24.25
CA GLU A 22 -2.08 74.47 25.02
C GLU A 22 -1.92 75.71 24.13
N ASN A 23 -2.93 76.60 24.14
CA ASN A 23 -2.96 77.78 23.28
C ASN A 23 -2.76 77.47 21.79
N GLU A 24 -3.36 76.37 21.29
CA GLU A 24 -3.19 75.85 19.93
C GLU A 24 -3.24 76.93 18.84
N GLU A 25 -4.26 77.79 18.88
CA GLU A 25 -4.44 78.88 17.90
C GLU A 25 -3.24 79.83 17.90
N GLN A 26 -2.85 80.34 19.07
CA GLN A 26 -1.71 81.27 19.20
C GLN A 26 -0.37 80.60 18.85
N PHE A 27 -0.20 79.33 19.19
CA PHE A 27 1.01 78.59 18.84
C PHE A 27 1.09 78.33 17.34
N GLY A 28 -0.01 77.88 16.74
CA GLY A 28 -0.14 77.65 15.30
C GLY A 28 0.14 78.91 14.49
N ASP A 29 -0.46 80.04 14.89
CA ASP A 29 -0.24 81.34 14.25
C ASP A 29 1.22 81.77 14.31
N ARG A 30 1.90 81.58 15.45
CA ARG A 30 3.33 81.90 15.59
C ARG A 30 4.21 81.01 14.71
N VAL A 31 3.94 79.71 14.66
CA VAL A 31 4.69 78.77 13.82
C VAL A 31 4.49 79.09 12.34
N ASN A 32 3.26 79.36 11.92
CA ASN A 32 2.92 79.74 10.55
C ASN A 32 3.56 81.07 10.16
N ALA A 33 3.45 82.11 10.99
CA ALA A 33 4.10 83.39 10.74
C ALA A 33 5.62 83.27 10.68
N TYR A 34 6.22 82.42 11.52
CA TYR A 34 7.66 82.15 11.49
C TYR A 34 8.08 81.43 10.20
N ALA A 35 7.29 80.46 9.73
CA ALA A 35 7.54 79.77 8.45
C ALA A 35 7.35 80.71 7.25
N ASP A 36 6.28 81.51 7.24
CA ASP A 36 5.95 82.44 6.15
C ASP A 36 7.02 83.52 5.97
N LYS A 37 7.61 84.01 7.07
CA LYS A 37 8.71 84.99 7.05
C LYS A 37 9.89 84.56 6.18
N TYR A 38 10.13 83.26 6.04
CA TYR A 38 11.29 82.71 5.33
C TYR A 38 10.91 81.85 4.12
N ARG A 39 9.62 81.76 3.75
CA ARG A 39 9.13 80.88 2.67
C ARG A 39 9.80 81.17 1.32
N ASP A 40 10.04 82.44 1.02
CA ASP A 40 10.62 82.89 -0.27
C ASP A 40 12.06 83.40 -0.13
N LEU A 41 12.78 82.97 0.92
CA LEU A 41 14.16 83.39 1.15
C LEU A 41 15.09 82.87 0.04
N VAL A 42 15.67 83.79 -0.74
CA VAL A 42 16.67 83.47 -1.78
C VAL A 42 18.07 83.50 -1.18
N VAL A 43 18.74 82.34 -1.14
CA VAL A 43 20.11 82.20 -0.64
C VAL A 43 21.12 82.73 -1.67
N THR A 44 22.02 83.61 -1.25
CA THR A 44 23.11 84.14 -2.08
C THR A 44 24.48 83.63 -1.60
N ALA A 45 25.54 83.90 -2.37
CA ALA A 45 26.90 83.51 -1.98
C ALA A 45 27.36 84.16 -0.65
N GLU A 46 26.87 85.37 -0.36
CA GLU A 46 27.21 86.14 0.85
C GLU A 46 26.36 85.73 2.07
N SER A 47 25.10 85.30 1.87
CA SER A 47 24.20 84.90 2.96
C SER A 47 24.29 83.41 3.35
N LYS A 48 25.06 82.61 2.61
CA LYS A 48 25.14 81.14 2.75
C LYS A 48 25.34 80.65 4.19
N ASP A 49 26.26 81.25 4.94
CA ASP A 49 26.58 80.81 6.29
C ASP A 49 25.50 81.21 7.32
N SER A 50 24.88 82.38 7.15
CA SER A 50 23.73 82.79 8.00
C SER A 50 22.49 81.94 7.70
N ASP A 51 22.23 81.65 6.44
CA ASP A 51 21.06 80.87 6.01
C ASP A 51 21.18 79.40 6.45
N LYS A 52 22.42 78.87 6.47
CA LYS A 52 22.71 77.54 7.04
C LYS A 52 22.37 77.49 8.54
N LYS A 53 22.71 78.52 9.31
CA LYS A 53 22.37 78.61 10.74
C LYS A 53 20.86 78.73 10.92
N LEU A 54 20.19 79.57 10.13
CA LEU A 54 18.74 79.71 10.14
C LEU A 54 18.02 78.38 9.88
N LYS A 55 18.46 77.63 8.85
CA LYS A 55 17.94 76.27 8.55
C LYS A 55 18.09 75.33 9.75
N GLN A 56 19.24 75.37 10.44
CA GLN A 56 19.46 74.55 11.63
C GLN A 56 18.49 74.90 12.75
N GLU A 57 18.22 76.19 12.99
CA GLU A 57 17.23 76.63 13.99
C GLU A 57 15.80 76.21 13.62
N ILE A 58 15.38 76.38 12.36
CA ILE A 58 14.06 75.90 11.88
C ILE A 58 13.93 74.39 12.11
N ASN A 59 14.96 73.61 11.76
CA ASN A 59 14.97 72.17 11.96
C ASN A 59 14.92 71.79 13.45
N LYS A 60 15.56 72.56 14.34
CA LYS A 60 15.47 72.33 15.79
C LYS A 60 14.05 72.53 16.31
N VAL A 61 13.36 73.58 15.86
CA VAL A 61 11.97 73.84 16.24
C VAL A 61 11.04 72.74 15.73
N ALA A 62 11.14 72.36 14.45
CA ALA A 62 10.36 71.25 13.90
C ALA A 62 10.61 69.93 14.64
N LYS A 63 11.87 69.68 14.99
CA LYS A 63 12.25 68.49 15.77
C LYS A 63 11.67 68.52 17.17
N SER A 64 11.67 69.65 17.88
CA SER A 64 11.11 69.69 19.24
C SER A 64 9.61 69.41 19.26
N ILE A 65 8.87 69.86 18.24
CA ILE A 65 7.44 69.56 18.07
C ILE A 65 7.24 68.05 17.89
N ASP A 66 8.01 67.42 17.00
CA ASP A 66 7.91 65.98 16.76
C ASP A 66 8.38 65.14 17.97
N ASP A 67 9.42 65.56 18.68
CA ASP A 67 9.91 64.89 19.87
C ASP A 67 8.87 64.95 21.01
N GLN A 68 8.18 66.09 21.20
CA GLN A 68 7.06 66.20 22.15
C GLN A 68 5.87 65.31 21.74
N ARG A 69 5.50 65.31 20.45
CA ARG A 69 4.46 64.39 19.93
C ARG A 69 4.80 62.93 20.21
N LYS A 70 6.05 62.53 20.00
CA LYS A 70 6.53 61.17 20.29
C LYS A 70 6.49 60.85 21.78
N ALA A 71 6.95 61.77 22.64
CA ALA A 71 6.93 61.60 24.08
C ALA A 71 5.50 61.38 24.61
N ILE A 72 4.55 62.23 24.20
CA ILE A 72 3.13 62.09 24.56
C ILE A 72 2.57 60.76 24.04
N LYS A 73 2.85 60.37 22.79
CA LYS A 73 2.40 59.09 22.23
C LYS A 73 2.92 57.89 23.04
N THR A 74 4.17 57.94 23.49
CA THR A 74 4.76 56.86 24.29
C THR A 74 4.07 56.74 25.64
N GLU A 75 3.92 57.84 26.38
CA GLU A 75 3.25 57.85 27.69
C GLU A 75 1.77 57.48 27.57
N TYR A 76 1.08 57.96 26.53
CA TYR A 76 -0.32 57.63 26.26
C TYR A 76 -0.55 56.14 26.01
N ASN A 77 0.35 55.49 25.27
CA ASN A 77 0.23 54.06 24.95
C ASN A 77 0.72 53.14 26.07
N LYS A 78 1.46 53.66 27.06
CA LYS A 78 2.04 52.84 28.13
C LYS A 78 0.98 52.14 28.99
N PRO A 79 -0.10 52.81 29.48
CA PRO A 79 -1.17 52.12 30.20
C PRO A 79 -1.87 51.04 29.37
N LEU A 80 -2.05 51.29 28.06
CA LEU A 80 -2.63 50.31 27.14
C LEU A 80 -1.75 49.06 27.02
N ALA A 81 -0.44 49.25 26.79
CA ALA A 81 0.51 48.15 26.68
C ALA A 81 0.60 47.33 27.99
N GLU A 82 0.59 47.99 29.15
CA GLU A 82 0.58 47.31 30.45
C GLU A 82 -0.72 46.52 30.69
N PHE A 83 -1.86 47.07 30.28
CA PHE A 83 -3.15 46.38 30.32
C PHE A 83 -3.15 45.13 29.43
N GLU A 84 -2.75 45.27 28.16
CA GLU A 84 -2.67 44.16 27.21
C GLU A 84 -1.73 43.07 27.70
N ALA A 85 -0.56 43.44 28.24
CA ALA A 85 0.40 42.49 28.80
C ALA A 85 -0.21 41.65 29.94
N LYS A 86 -0.97 42.27 30.85
CA LYS A 86 -1.65 41.56 31.95
C LYS A 86 -2.73 40.61 31.42
N VAL A 87 -3.62 41.11 30.56
CA VAL A 87 -4.73 40.31 30.01
C VAL A 87 -4.22 39.14 29.17
N ASN A 88 -3.20 39.38 28.33
CA ASN A 88 -2.57 38.31 27.55
C ASN A 88 -1.86 37.30 28.45
N GLY A 89 -1.21 37.76 29.53
CA GLY A 89 -0.60 36.89 30.54
C GLY A 89 -1.62 35.95 31.18
N TRP A 90 -2.75 36.48 31.65
CA TRP A 90 -3.83 35.68 32.25
C TRP A 90 -4.47 34.72 31.23
N SER A 91 -4.76 35.20 30.01
CA SER A 91 -5.33 34.37 28.95
C SER A 91 -4.40 33.22 28.57
N LYS A 92 -3.09 33.49 28.49
CA LYS A 92 -2.08 32.47 28.19
C LYS A 92 -2.00 31.43 29.31
N ALA A 93 -1.94 31.85 30.58
CA ALA A 93 -1.90 30.94 31.72
C ALA A 93 -3.11 29.97 31.72
N LEU A 94 -4.31 30.47 31.43
CA LEU A 94 -5.52 29.64 31.33
C LEU A 94 -5.46 28.66 30.15
N LYS A 95 -4.97 29.11 28.98
CA LYS A 95 -4.81 28.25 27.79
C LYS A 95 -3.78 27.16 28.01
N ASP A 96 -2.67 27.48 28.68
CA ASP A 96 -1.60 26.52 28.98
C ASP A 96 -2.14 25.42 29.91
N VAL A 97 -2.86 25.79 30.99
CA VAL A 97 -3.52 24.81 31.88
C VAL A 97 -4.57 23.98 31.14
N ALA A 98 -5.41 24.59 30.31
CA ALA A 98 -6.41 23.87 29.52
C ALA A 98 -5.77 22.85 28.57
N LYS A 99 -4.63 23.20 27.97
CA LYS A 99 -3.85 22.30 27.10
C LYS A 99 -3.27 21.13 27.89
N ASP A 100 -2.73 21.37 29.08
CA ASP A 100 -2.19 20.31 29.93
C ASP A 100 -3.29 19.33 30.37
N ILE A 101 -4.48 19.84 30.69
CA ILE A 101 -5.66 19.03 30.99
C ILE A 101 -6.08 18.21 29.75
N ASP A 102 -6.17 18.82 28.57
CA ASP A 102 -6.53 18.14 27.31
C ASP A 102 -5.54 17.01 26.99
N ASN A 103 -4.24 17.25 27.14
CA ASN A 103 -3.21 16.22 26.97
C ASN A 103 -3.40 15.07 27.98
N GLY A 104 -3.67 15.40 29.26
CA GLY A 104 -3.94 14.41 30.28
C GLY A 104 -5.18 13.57 29.96
N VAL A 105 -6.27 14.20 29.52
CA VAL A 105 -7.50 13.50 29.09
C VAL A 105 -7.23 12.55 27.93
N LYS A 106 -6.49 13.01 26.90
CA LYS A 106 -6.15 12.18 25.73
C LYS A 106 -5.37 10.92 26.09
N VAL A 107 -4.42 11.01 27.04
CA VAL A 107 -3.67 9.84 27.53
C VAL A 107 -4.61 8.78 28.12
N PHE A 108 -5.62 9.21 28.89
CA PHE A 108 -6.59 8.27 29.45
C PHE A 108 -7.57 7.74 28.39
N GLU A 109 -7.97 8.56 27.41
CA GLU A 109 -8.81 8.11 26.30
C GLU A 109 -8.10 7.07 25.42
N GLU A 110 -6.81 7.25 25.16
CA GLU A 110 -5.95 6.28 24.47
C GLU A 110 -5.82 4.98 25.28
N LEU A 111 -5.55 5.08 26.59
CA LEU A 111 -5.49 3.92 27.48
C LEU A 111 -6.82 3.15 27.53
N GLU A 112 -7.96 3.85 27.62
CA GLU A 112 -9.28 3.22 27.56
C GLU A 112 -9.51 2.52 26.21
N LYS A 113 -9.02 3.09 25.11
CA LYS A 113 -9.14 2.50 23.76
C LYS A 113 -8.29 1.24 23.65
N GLU A 114 -7.07 1.25 24.18
CA GLU A 114 -6.19 0.08 24.26
C GLU A 114 -6.82 -1.03 25.11
N GLN A 115 -7.38 -0.69 26.28
CA GLN A 115 -8.10 -1.67 27.12
C GLN A 115 -9.31 -2.29 26.41
N ARG A 116 -10.06 -1.49 25.64
CA ARG A 116 -11.15 -2.01 24.80
C ARG A 116 -10.62 -2.91 23.68
N LEU A 117 -9.51 -2.56 23.05
CA LEU A 117 -8.87 -3.41 22.04
C LEU A 117 -8.47 -4.77 22.62
N GLU A 118 -7.82 -4.80 23.79
CA GLU A 118 -7.47 -6.05 24.46
C GLU A 118 -8.71 -6.86 24.86
N SER A 119 -9.79 -6.18 25.29
CA SER A 119 -11.07 -6.84 25.57
C SER A 119 -11.69 -7.46 24.31
N VAL A 120 -11.61 -6.78 23.17
CA VAL A 120 -12.08 -7.28 21.88
C VAL A 120 -11.27 -8.50 21.43
N LYS A 121 -9.93 -8.45 21.53
CA LYS A 121 -9.07 -9.60 21.23
C LYS A 121 -9.39 -10.81 22.10
N ALA A 122 -9.64 -10.58 23.40
CA ALA A 122 -10.04 -11.64 24.31
C ALA A 122 -11.38 -12.27 23.89
N LEU A 123 -12.37 -11.46 23.51
CA LEU A 123 -13.66 -11.97 22.99
C LEU A 123 -13.49 -12.76 21.69
N ILE A 124 -12.66 -12.29 20.76
CA ILE A 124 -12.35 -13.03 19.52
C ILE A 124 -11.72 -14.38 19.87
N THR A 125 -10.74 -14.40 20.77
CA THR A 125 -10.07 -15.64 21.21
C THR A 125 -11.04 -16.61 21.86
N GLU A 126 -11.98 -16.11 22.67
CA GLU A 126 -13.01 -16.92 23.33
C GLU A 126 -14.01 -17.52 22.33
N MET A 127 -14.44 -16.73 21.34
CA MET A 127 -15.47 -17.13 20.38
C MET A 127 -14.94 -17.97 19.21
N ALA A 128 -13.70 -17.75 18.77
CA ALA A 128 -13.12 -18.37 17.57
C ALA A 128 -13.28 -19.91 17.50
N PRO A 129 -13.07 -20.68 18.59
CA PRO A 129 -13.27 -22.14 18.57
C PRO A 129 -14.69 -22.59 18.23
N GLU A 130 -15.71 -21.83 18.63
CA GLU A 130 -17.12 -22.14 18.35
C GLU A 130 -17.46 -22.00 16.86
N TYR A 131 -16.76 -21.11 16.17
CA TYR A 131 -16.93 -20.86 14.73
C TYR A 131 -15.96 -21.69 13.86
N HIS A 132 -15.00 -22.40 14.47
CA HIS A 132 -13.95 -23.14 13.77
C HIS A 132 -13.06 -22.26 12.87
N VAL A 133 -12.76 -21.05 13.34
CA VAL A 133 -11.87 -20.09 12.68
C VAL A 133 -10.69 -19.77 13.57
N GLU A 134 -9.57 -19.31 13.00
CA GLU A 134 -8.41 -18.86 13.78
C GLU A 134 -8.61 -17.42 14.24
N ALA A 135 -8.31 -17.13 15.51
CA ALA A 135 -8.52 -15.81 16.09
C ALA A 135 -7.71 -14.71 15.37
N ASP A 136 -6.53 -15.06 14.87
CA ASP A 136 -5.60 -14.16 14.19
C ASP A 136 -6.07 -13.77 12.78
N GLU A 137 -7.01 -14.50 12.20
CA GLU A 137 -7.60 -14.22 10.88
C GLU A 137 -8.79 -13.25 10.95
N ILE A 138 -9.29 -12.95 12.16
CA ILE A 138 -10.42 -12.05 12.35
C ILE A 138 -9.96 -10.58 12.31
N GLU A 139 -10.47 -9.83 11.35
CA GLU A 139 -10.20 -8.40 11.24
C GLU A 139 -10.91 -7.61 12.36
N ILE A 140 -10.13 -6.89 13.17
CA ILE A 140 -10.68 -6.03 14.23
C ILE A 140 -11.14 -4.70 13.63
N GLN A 141 -12.46 -4.48 13.61
CA GLN A 141 -12.98 -3.20 13.14
C GLN A 141 -12.70 -2.06 14.14
N PRO A 142 -12.23 -0.88 13.68
CA PRO A 142 -11.94 0.26 14.56
C PRO A 142 -13.12 0.69 15.43
N SER A 143 -14.34 0.53 14.90
CA SER A 143 -15.60 0.87 15.57
C SER A 143 -15.79 0.12 16.89
N TRP A 144 -15.22 -1.09 17.04
CA TRP A 144 -15.36 -1.91 18.26
C TRP A 144 -14.59 -1.33 19.45
N THR A 145 -13.59 -0.49 19.19
CA THR A 145 -12.80 0.19 20.25
C THR A 145 -13.38 1.53 20.68
N ASN A 146 -14.45 2.00 20.02
CA ASN A 146 -15.08 3.28 20.35
C ASN A 146 -15.86 3.21 21.66
N LYS A 147 -15.78 4.28 22.46
CA LYS A 147 -16.50 4.41 23.74
C LYS A 147 -18.02 4.32 23.61
N SER A 148 -18.58 4.70 22.46
CA SER A 148 -20.01 4.66 22.18
C SER A 148 -20.52 3.28 21.76
N THR A 149 -19.62 2.34 21.42
CA THR A 149 -20.02 1.02 20.93
C THR A 149 -20.42 0.13 22.09
N THR A 150 -21.64 -0.43 22.00
CA THR A 150 -22.16 -1.32 23.05
C THR A 150 -21.51 -2.69 22.99
N LYS A 151 -21.40 -3.38 24.14
CA LYS A 151 -20.90 -4.76 24.20
C LYS A 151 -21.65 -5.70 23.24
N LYS A 152 -22.98 -5.53 23.12
CA LYS A 152 -23.79 -6.30 22.17
C LYS A 152 -23.36 -6.08 20.72
N ALA A 153 -23.19 -4.82 20.30
CA ALA A 153 -22.77 -4.51 18.94
C ALA A 153 -21.36 -5.07 18.62
N ILE A 154 -20.46 -5.10 19.60
CA ILE A 154 -19.15 -5.74 19.47
C ILE A 154 -19.30 -7.25 19.25
N LEU A 155 -20.08 -7.93 20.09
CA LEU A 155 -20.31 -9.38 19.98
C LEU A 155 -20.97 -9.76 18.65
N ASP A 156 -22.04 -9.04 18.27
CA ASP A 156 -22.75 -9.26 17.01
C ASP A 156 -21.82 -9.02 15.80
N GLY A 157 -20.94 -8.01 15.89
CA GLY A 157 -19.94 -7.70 14.88
C GLY A 157 -18.88 -8.80 14.73
N ILE A 158 -18.29 -9.23 15.84
CA ILE A 158 -17.29 -10.33 15.86
C ILE A 158 -17.91 -11.62 15.29
N ALA A 159 -19.12 -11.97 15.73
CA ALA A 159 -19.84 -13.14 15.22
C ALA A 159 -20.09 -13.04 13.70
N GLY A 160 -20.45 -11.85 13.21
CA GLY A 160 -20.63 -11.59 11.79
C GLY A 160 -19.37 -11.87 10.96
N GLU A 161 -18.22 -11.36 11.41
CA GLU A 161 -16.93 -11.61 10.75
C GLU A 161 -16.54 -13.09 10.79
N MET A 162 -16.74 -13.76 11.92
CA MET A 162 -16.45 -15.19 12.05
C MET A 162 -17.32 -16.05 11.12
N ILE A 163 -18.60 -15.73 10.99
CA ILE A 163 -19.51 -16.42 10.05
C ILE A 163 -19.05 -16.21 8.61
N HIS A 164 -18.68 -14.97 8.26
CA HIS A 164 -18.21 -14.64 6.93
C HIS A 164 -16.91 -15.38 6.58
N LEU A 165 -15.93 -15.33 7.47
CA LEU A 165 -14.64 -16.03 7.29
C LEU A 165 -14.84 -17.53 7.15
N LYS A 166 -15.68 -18.13 8.00
CA LYS A 166 -16.00 -19.57 7.89
C LYS A 166 -16.61 -19.91 6.53
N LEU A 167 -17.57 -19.12 6.07
CA LEU A 167 -18.20 -19.33 4.76
C LEU A 167 -17.20 -19.22 3.62
N GLU A 168 -16.27 -18.27 3.70
CA GLU A 168 -15.19 -18.10 2.72
C GLU A 168 -14.27 -19.33 2.69
N GLN A 169 -13.84 -19.83 3.85
CA GLN A 169 -13.03 -21.04 3.96
C GLN A 169 -13.76 -22.28 3.41
N GLU A 170 -15.04 -22.47 3.76
CA GLU A 170 -15.85 -23.58 3.25
C GLU A 170 -16.02 -23.51 1.73
N THR A 171 -16.29 -22.31 1.19
CA THR A 171 -16.41 -22.08 -0.26
C THR A 171 -15.09 -22.35 -0.97
N ARG A 172 -13.98 -21.89 -0.40
CA ARG A 172 -12.63 -22.15 -0.93
C ARG A 172 -12.35 -23.64 -0.99
N LEU A 173 -12.59 -24.39 0.09
CA LEU A 173 -12.39 -25.83 0.13
C LEU A 173 -13.26 -26.56 -0.89
N ALA A 174 -14.53 -26.17 -1.04
CA ALA A 174 -15.41 -26.72 -2.06
C ALA A 174 -14.89 -26.47 -3.49
N ASN A 175 -14.39 -25.26 -3.76
CA ASN A 175 -13.78 -24.92 -5.05
C ASN A 175 -12.50 -25.71 -5.32
N ILE A 176 -11.65 -25.89 -4.31
CA ILE A 176 -10.46 -26.75 -4.38
C ILE A 176 -10.86 -28.19 -4.73
N GLU A 177 -11.89 -28.73 -4.09
CA GLU A 177 -12.37 -30.09 -4.37
C GLU A 177 -12.87 -30.23 -5.82
N VAL A 178 -13.63 -29.24 -6.31
CA VAL A 178 -14.14 -29.20 -7.68
C VAL A 178 -13.00 -29.19 -8.70
N VAL A 179 -12.02 -28.29 -8.53
CA VAL A 179 -10.83 -28.21 -9.42
C VAL A 179 -10.00 -29.49 -9.35
N THR A 180 -9.79 -30.03 -8.15
CA THR A 180 -9.03 -31.27 -7.94
C THR A 180 -9.64 -32.45 -8.69
N LYS A 181 -10.96 -32.64 -8.57
CA LYS A 181 -11.68 -33.71 -9.29
C LYS A 181 -11.58 -33.53 -10.80
N TYR A 182 -11.67 -32.29 -11.28
CA TYR A 182 -11.58 -31.97 -12.69
C TYR A 182 -10.18 -32.23 -13.26
N ALA A 183 -9.13 -31.72 -12.61
CA ALA A 183 -7.74 -31.93 -13.03
C ALA A 183 -7.40 -33.43 -13.12
N LYS A 184 -7.76 -34.22 -12.10
CA LYS A 184 -7.58 -35.68 -12.11
C LYS A 184 -8.30 -36.35 -13.28
N ARG A 185 -9.53 -35.92 -13.59
CA ARG A 185 -10.30 -36.44 -14.73
C ARG A 185 -9.62 -36.15 -16.07
N MET A 186 -8.97 -34.99 -16.19
CA MET A 186 -8.23 -34.58 -17.38
C MET A 186 -6.80 -35.13 -17.43
N GLY A 187 -6.38 -35.93 -16.44
CA GLY A 187 -5.03 -36.50 -16.38
C GLY A 187 -3.93 -35.49 -16.03
N GLU A 188 -4.31 -34.33 -15.48
CA GLU A 188 -3.40 -33.30 -15.00
C GLU A 188 -3.20 -33.39 -13.48
N GLU A 189 -2.07 -32.87 -12.99
CA GLU A 189 -1.75 -32.82 -11.57
C GLU A 189 -2.54 -31.71 -10.86
N PRO A 190 -3.39 -32.02 -9.86
CA PRO A 190 -4.22 -31.02 -9.17
C PRO A 190 -3.45 -29.87 -8.54
N GLU A 191 -2.29 -30.16 -7.97
CA GLU A 191 -1.44 -29.22 -7.23
C GLU A 191 -1.04 -28.01 -8.10
N ALA A 192 -0.93 -28.20 -9.41
CA ALA A 192 -0.63 -27.13 -10.37
C ALA A 192 -1.79 -26.11 -10.55
N TRP A 193 -3.01 -26.46 -10.14
CA TRP A 193 -4.23 -25.69 -10.42
C TRP A 193 -4.94 -25.17 -9.17
N ILE A 194 -4.77 -25.84 -8.02
CA ILE A 194 -5.45 -25.50 -6.75
C ILE A 194 -5.18 -24.05 -6.31
N GLY A 195 -3.96 -23.54 -6.51
CA GLY A 195 -3.61 -22.16 -6.14
C GLY A 195 -4.36 -21.07 -6.92
N LEU A 196 -5.02 -21.42 -8.04
CA LEU A 196 -5.81 -20.47 -8.83
C LEU A 196 -7.19 -20.19 -8.22
N VAL A 197 -7.65 -21.01 -7.28
CA VAL A 197 -8.99 -20.89 -6.65
C VAL A 197 -9.17 -19.56 -5.90
N ASP A 198 -8.07 -18.96 -5.44
CA ASP A 198 -8.10 -17.67 -4.74
C ASP A 198 -8.23 -16.48 -5.68
N THR A 199 -8.06 -16.69 -6.99
CA THR A 199 -8.02 -15.61 -7.99
C THR A 199 -9.09 -15.76 -9.08
N PHE A 200 -9.45 -16.99 -9.45
CA PHE A 200 -10.31 -17.29 -10.58
C PHE A 200 -11.47 -18.18 -10.18
N ASP A 201 -12.61 -18.01 -10.87
CA ASP A 201 -13.73 -18.92 -10.72
C ASP A 201 -13.39 -20.33 -11.22
N THR A 202 -14.08 -21.33 -10.68
CA THR A 202 -13.80 -22.73 -11.01
C THR A 202 -14.01 -23.06 -12.48
N VAL A 203 -14.90 -22.35 -13.19
CA VAL A 203 -15.16 -22.58 -14.62
C VAL A 203 -13.98 -22.11 -15.47
N LEU A 204 -13.43 -20.94 -15.18
CA LEU A 204 -12.24 -20.43 -15.86
C LEU A 204 -11.02 -21.31 -15.59
N ILE A 205 -10.88 -21.85 -14.37
CA ILE A 205 -9.81 -22.80 -14.05
C ILE A 205 -9.96 -24.09 -14.87
N MET A 206 -11.18 -24.63 -14.98
CA MET A 206 -11.45 -25.80 -15.83
C MET A 206 -11.10 -25.56 -17.30
N GLN A 207 -11.44 -24.40 -17.85
CA GLN A 207 -11.08 -24.02 -19.22
C GLN A 207 -9.56 -23.97 -19.41
N ARG A 208 -8.82 -23.44 -18.44
CA ARG A 208 -7.34 -23.42 -18.49
C ARG A 208 -6.73 -24.81 -18.44
N ILE A 209 -7.35 -25.74 -17.72
CA ILE A 209 -6.95 -27.15 -17.72
C ILE A 209 -7.18 -27.74 -19.12
N ASP A 210 -8.35 -27.52 -19.73
CA ASP A 210 -8.64 -27.98 -21.09
C ASP A 210 -7.65 -27.44 -22.13
N ASP A 211 -7.33 -26.14 -22.04
CA ASP A 211 -6.35 -25.50 -22.93
C ASP A 211 -4.94 -26.10 -22.75
N ALA A 212 -4.54 -26.38 -21.51
CA ALA A 212 -3.24 -26.97 -21.21
C ALA A 212 -3.13 -28.41 -21.75
N VAL A 213 -4.19 -29.22 -21.57
CA VAL A 213 -4.28 -30.58 -22.11
C VAL A 213 -4.20 -30.54 -23.64
N THR A 214 -5.00 -29.68 -24.27
CA THR A 214 -5.01 -29.52 -25.73
C THR A 214 -3.65 -29.06 -26.26
N ALA A 215 -2.99 -28.13 -25.57
CA ALA A 215 -1.67 -27.66 -25.95
C ALA A 215 -0.61 -28.78 -25.83
N LYS A 216 -0.71 -29.61 -24.79
CA LYS A 216 0.17 -30.77 -24.59
C LYS A 216 -0.01 -31.81 -25.69
N GLU A 217 -1.26 -32.14 -26.05
CA GLU A 217 -1.57 -33.04 -27.15
C GLU A 217 -1.00 -32.54 -28.49
N LYS A 218 -1.23 -31.25 -28.81
CA LYS A 218 -0.68 -30.63 -30.03
C LYS A 218 0.85 -30.64 -30.05
N ARG A 219 1.52 -30.48 -28.91
CA ARG A 219 2.98 -30.57 -28.82
C ARG A 219 3.48 -31.98 -29.12
N ILE A 220 2.83 -33.00 -28.56
CA ILE A 220 3.16 -34.41 -28.82
C ILE A 220 2.93 -34.75 -30.30
N GLU A 221 1.82 -34.29 -30.88
CA GLU A 221 1.52 -34.49 -32.30
C GLU A 221 2.54 -33.78 -33.21
N ALA A 222 2.89 -32.53 -32.90
CA ALA A 222 3.89 -31.78 -33.64
C ALA A 222 5.30 -32.41 -33.54
N GLU A 223 5.66 -32.95 -32.39
CA GLU A 223 6.92 -33.68 -32.20
C GLU A 223 6.96 -34.94 -33.04
N LYS A 224 5.90 -35.77 -33.01
CA LYS A 224 5.78 -36.95 -33.89
C LYS A 224 5.82 -36.57 -35.36
N ALA A 225 5.13 -35.50 -35.77
CA ALA A 225 5.15 -35.03 -37.16
C ALA A 225 6.56 -34.57 -37.58
N ARG A 226 7.31 -33.94 -36.67
CA ARG A 226 8.72 -33.56 -36.92
C ARG A 226 9.61 -34.78 -37.07
N GLU A 227 9.46 -35.79 -36.23
CA GLU A 227 10.22 -37.06 -36.34
C GLU A 227 9.93 -37.75 -37.68
N ILE A 228 8.66 -37.83 -38.08
CA ILE A 228 8.25 -38.41 -39.37
C ILE A 228 8.86 -37.61 -40.53
N ALA A 229 8.75 -36.28 -40.50
CA ALA A 229 9.31 -35.42 -41.54
C ALA A 229 10.84 -35.50 -41.64
N ASP A 230 11.55 -35.62 -40.51
CA ASP A 230 13.01 -35.82 -40.48
C ASP A 230 13.40 -37.17 -41.11
N ILE A 231 12.65 -38.24 -40.82
CA ILE A 231 12.84 -39.55 -41.45
C ILE A 231 12.57 -39.48 -42.96
N GLU A 232 11.48 -38.84 -43.39
CA GLU A 232 11.15 -38.68 -44.81
C GLU A 232 12.20 -37.83 -45.57
N ALA A 233 12.70 -36.75 -44.96
CA ALA A 233 13.76 -35.93 -45.52
C ALA A 233 15.07 -36.73 -45.67
N LYS A 234 15.46 -37.50 -44.65
CA LYS A 234 16.60 -38.43 -44.72
C LYS A 234 16.43 -39.45 -45.83
N LYS A 235 15.23 -40.03 -45.99
CA LYS A 235 14.93 -40.96 -47.10
C LYS A 235 15.04 -40.30 -48.47
N ALA A 236 14.57 -39.06 -48.63
CA ALA A 236 14.61 -38.33 -49.90
C ALA A 236 16.03 -37.91 -50.32
N ALA A 237 16.94 -37.77 -49.37
CA ALA A 237 18.36 -37.47 -49.62
C ALA A 237 19.18 -38.68 -50.11
N LEU A 238 18.63 -39.90 -50.02
CA LEU A 238 19.31 -41.12 -50.49
C LEU A 238 19.28 -41.22 -52.01
N VAL A 239 20.39 -41.66 -52.61
CA VAL A 239 20.49 -41.89 -54.06
C VAL A 239 20.37 -43.38 -54.38
N GLU A 240 19.58 -43.71 -55.39
CA GLU A 240 19.42 -45.08 -55.89
C GLU A 240 20.51 -45.39 -56.91
N THR A 241 21.24 -46.48 -56.68
CA THR A 241 22.31 -46.96 -57.56
C THR A 241 21.76 -47.89 -58.65
N ASP A 242 22.53 -48.13 -59.72
CA ASP A 242 22.12 -48.95 -60.89
C ASP A 242 21.70 -50.39 -60.56
N ASN A 243 22.00 -50.88 -59.34
CA ASN A 243 21.62 -52.19 -58.82
C ASN A 243 20.39 -52.16 -57.89
N GLY A 244 19.74 -51.00 -57.73
CA GLY A 244 18.56 -50.78 -56.89
C GLY A 244 18.85 -50.55 -55.40
N MET A 245 20.11 -50.34 -54.98
CA MET A 245 20.45 -50.06 -53.59
C MET A 245 20.40 -48.55 -53.28
N LYS A 246 19.88 -48.18 -52.11
CA LYS A 246 19.85 -46.80 -51.59
C LYS A 246 21.14 -46.48 -50.82
N VAL A 247 21.81 -45.39 -51.18
CA VAL A 247 23.10 -44.99 -50.61
C VAL A 247 23.02 -43.55 -50.09
N ASP A 248 23.58 -43.32 -48.90
CA ASP A 248 23.76 -41.99 -48.33
C ASP A 248 24.91 -41.26 -49.05
N VAL A 249 24.62 -40.08 -49.60
CA VAL A 249 25.55 -39.36 -50.50
C VAL A 249 26.76 -38.78 -49.76
N ASP A 250 26.60 -38.46 -48.48
CA ASP A 250 27.64 -37.80 -47.68
C ASP A 250 28.60 -38.81 -47.04
N THR A 251 28.11 -40.02 -46.72
CA THR A 251 28.89 -41.08 -46.03
C THR A 251 29.30 -42.23 -46.94
N GLY A 252 28.60 -42.45 -48.07
CA GLY A 252 28.82 -43.58 -48.97
C GLY A 252 28.31 -44.93 -48.43
N GLU A 253 27.55 -44.92 -47.32
CA GLU A 253 27.00 -46.12 -46.70
C GLU A 253 25.71 -46.58 -47.39
N VAL A 254 25.55 -47.89 -47.58
CA VAL A 254 24.31 -48.50 -48.07
C VAL A 254 23.29 -48.51 -46.93
N ILE A 255 22.14 -47.88 -47.14
CA ILE A 255 21.10 -47.72 -46.11
C ILE A 255 19.97 -48.73 -46.35
N GLU A 256 19.71 -49.56 -45.33
CA GLU A 256 18.57 -50.48 -45.29
C GLU A 256 17.45 -49.90 -44.42
N GLU A 257 16.23 -49.84 -44.96
CA GLU A 257 15.06 -49.36 -44.20
C GLU A 257 14.58 -50.44 -43.23
N GLN A 258 14.75 -50.18 -41.93
CA GLN A 258 14.29 -51.06 -40.86
C GLN A 258 13.22 -50.38 -40.00
N GLN A 259 12.25 -51.16 -39.53
CA GLN A 259 11.25 -50.69 -38.56
C GLN A 259 11.67 -51.07 -37.15
N GLN A 260 11.65 -50.10 -36.24
CA GLN A 260 11.86 -50.34 -34.82
C GLN A 260 10.54 -50.19 -34.06
N VAL A 261 10.20 -51.19 -33.24
CA VAL A 261 9.01 -51.17 -32.38
C VAL A 261 9.42 -51.52 -30.95
N THR A 262 8.91 -50.76 -29.99
CA THR A 262 9.15 -50.99 -28.56
C THR A 262 7.86 -51.45 -27.90
N PHE A 263 7.91 -52.57 -27.17
CA PHE A 263 6.79 -53.11 -26.41
C PHE A 263 7.11 -53.12 -24.91
N THR A 264 6.10 -52.82 -24.08
CA THR A 264 6.14 -53.10 -22.64
C THR A 264 5.25 -54.31 -22.37
N LEU A 265 5.84 -55.42 -21.92
CA LEU A 265 5.15 -56.70 -21.74
C LEU A 265 5.21 -57.12 -20.27
N GLN A 266 4.09 -57.64 -19.75
CA GLN A 266 3.99 -58.20 -18.41
C GLN A 266 3.57 -59.67 -18.50
N GLY A 267 4.35 -60.56 -17.90
CA GLY A 267 4.11 -61.99 -17.91
C GLY A 267 5.08 -62.71 -16.98
N ASN A 268 4.85 -63.99 -16.73
CA ASN A 268 5.82 -64.79 -16.01
C ASN A 268 7.07 -65.06 -16.87
N LYS A 269 8.14 -65.57 -16.25
CA LYS A 269 9.44 -65.79 -16.92
C LYS A 269 9.31 -66.64 -18.19
N GLU A 270 8.55 -67.74 -18.14
CA GLU A 270 8.41 -68.65 -19.27
C GLU A 270 7.69 -68.01 -20.45
N GLN A 271 6.65 -67.21 -20.18
CA GLN A 271 5.91 -66.46 -21.19
C GLN A 271 6.79 -65.42 -21.88
N LEU A 272 7.53 -64.62 -21.11
CA LEU A 272 8.40 -63.58 -21.67
C LEU A 272 9.59 -64.18 -22.44
N ASP A 273 10.16 -65.28 -21.95
CA ASP A 273 11.24 -65.98 -22.67
C ASP A 273 10.72 -66.64 -23.96
N ALA A 274 9.47 -67.10 -23.99
CA ALA A 274 8.84 -67.63 -25.21
C ALA A 274 8.60 -66.55 -26.26
N VAL A 275 8.14 -65.37 -25.85
CA VAL A 275 7.97 -64.21 -26.74
C VAL A 275 9.32 -63.78 -27.32
N ALA A 276 10.36 -63.67 -26.49
CA ALA A 276 11.70 -63.32 -26.96
C ALA A 276 12.24 -64.33 -28.00
N ARG A 277 12.06 -65.64 -27.75
CA ARG A 277 12.44 -66.68 -28.72
C ARG A 277 11.64 -66.59 -30.02
N ALA A 278 10.34 -66.29 -29.95
CA ALA A 278 9.50 -66.15 -31.13
C ALA A 278 9.94 -64.97 -32.00
N ILE A 279 10.30 -63.84 -31.40
CA ILE A 279 10.81 -62.65 -32.10
C ILE A 279 12.12 -62.97 -32.83
N ILE A 280 13.07 -63.63 -32.14
CA ILE A 280 14.35 -64.04 -32.75
C ILE A 280 14.12 -65.06 -33.87
N LYS A 281 13.24 -66.04 -33.67
CA LYS A 281 12.92 -67.06 -34.69
C LYS A 281 12.28 -66.43 -35.94
N ALA A 282 11.54 -65.34 -35.78
CA ALA A 282 10.96 -64.59 -36.90
C ALA A 282 11.99 -63.76 -37.68
N GLY A 283 13.27 -63.76 -37.28
CA GLY A 283 14.36 -63.07 -37.99
C GLY A 283 14.54 -61.61 -37.59
N ALA A 284 13.87 -61.14 -36.52
CA ALA A 284 14.02 -59.77 -36.02
C ALA A 284 15.17 -59.67 -35.00
N THR A 285 15.91 -58.57 -35.05
CA THR A 285 17.01 -58.26 -34.12
C THR A 285 16.49 -57.57 -32.86
N VAL A 286 16.86 -58.07 -31.68
CA VAL A 286 16.53 -57.43 -30.39
C VAL A 286 17.61 -56.41 -30.06
N LEU A 287 17.32 -55.12 -30.24
CA LEU A 287 18.29 -54.03 -30.04
C LEU A 287 18.46 -53.64 -28.57
N MET A 288 17.42 -53.80 -27.74
CA MET A 288 17.45 -53.59 -26.30
C MET A 288 16.64 -54.69 -25.61
N SER A 289 17.23 -55.39 -24.63
CA SER A 289 16.47 -56.21 -23.70
C SER A 289 15.99 -55.32 -22.56
N SER A 290 14.68 -55.11 -22.41
CA SER A 290 14.12 -54.29 -21.32
C SER A 290 14.72 -54.66 -19.96
N ASP A 291 15.01 -53.68 -19.10
CA ASP A 291 15.34 -53.94 -17.70
C ASP A 291 14.26 -54.81 -17.05
N ARG A 292 14.60 -56.06 -16.75
CA ARG A 292 13.66 -56.98 -16.10
C ARG A 292 13.43 -56.51 -14.67
N LYS A 293 12.33 -55.80 -14.42
CA LYS A 293 11.84 -55.51 -13.07
C LYS A 293 10.83 -56.58 -12.66
N THR A 294 11.05 -57.21 -11.51
CA THR A 294 10.06 -58.11 -10.90
C THR A 294 8.90 -57.26 -10.38
N VAL A 295 7.71 -57.44 -10.96
CA VAL A 295 6.47 -56.79 -10.50
C VAL A 295 5.60 -57.84 -9.84
N LEU A 296 5.21 -57.63 -8.58
CA LEU A 296 4.25 -58.47 -7.87
C LEU A 296 2.83 -58.05 -8.27
N VAL A 297 2.00 -59.01 -8.66
CA VAL A 297 0.64 -58.77 -9.15
C VAL A 297 -0.30 -59.70 -8.37
N ASN A 298 -1.39 -59.16 -7.81
CA ASN A 298 -2.36 -59.99 -7.11
C ASN A 298 -3.08 -60.92 -8.08
N LYS A 299 -3.12 -62.21 -7.73
CA LYS A 299 -3.86 -63.23 -8.48
C LYS A 299 -5.33 -63.10 -8.10
N ALA A 300 -6.19 -62.67 -9.02
CA ALA A 300 -7.63 -62.80 -8.85
C ALA A 300 -7.94 -64.31 -8.71
N GLY A 301 -8.51 -64.68 -7.56
CA GLY A 301 -9.09 -66.00 -7.33
C GLY A 301 -10.48 -66.09 -7.91
#